data_AF-A0A1D8BEZ3-F1
#
_entry.id   AF-A0A1D8BEZ3-F1
#
_cell.length_a   1.000
_cell.length_b   1.000
_cell.length_c   1.000
_cell.angle_alpha   90.00
_cell.angle_beta   90.00
_cell.angle_gamma   90.00
#
_symmetry.space_group_name_H-M   'P 1'
#
loop_
_entity.id
_entity.type
_entity.pdbx_description
1 polymer ?
#
loop_
_entity_poly.entity_id
_entity_poly.type
_entity_poly.pdbx_seq_one_letter_code
_entity_poly.pdbx_strand_id
1 'polypeptide(L)'
;MFLLFEYETFWIFLLISSLMPILAFLISRALAPISEGPEKLTSYESGIEAMGDAWIQFRIRYYMFAPWAMSFDILGISTFIEASIFVLILIVGSVHAWRRGALEWS
;
A
#
# COMPACT_ATOMS: atom_id res chain seq x y z
N MET A 1 -37.95 6.91 8.05
CA MET A 1 -38.17 7.17 6.61
C MET A 1 -36.80 7.45 6.01
N PHE A 2 -36.21 6.49 5.30
CA PHE A 2 -34.91 6.67 4.64
C PHE A 2 -35.08 7.69 3.50
N LEU A 3 -34.40 8.84 3.57
CA LEU A 3 -34.33 9.82 2.49
C LEU A 3 -33.31 9.32 1.46
N LEU A 4 -33.79 8.48 0.52
CA LEU A 4 -32.95 7.85 -0.52
C LEU A 4 -32.28 8.87 -1.46
N PHE A 5 -32.82 10.10 -1.55
CA PHE A 5 -32.33 11.14 -2.46
C PHE A 5 -30.86 11.53 -2.24
N GLU A 6 -30.34 11.47 -1.01
CA GLU A 6 -28.92 11.77 -0.73
C GLU A 6 -27.98 10.66 -1.25
N TYR A 7 -28.46 9.42 -1.33
CA TYR A 7 -27.71 8.28 -1.84
C TYR A 7 -27.76 8.18 -3.37
N GLU A 8 -28.78 8.74 -4.03
CA GLU A 8 -28.86 8.78 -5.49
C GLU A 8 -27.63 9.46 -6.11
N THR A 9 -27.20 10.59 -5.55
CA THR A 9 -25.97 11.27 -5.99
C THR A 9 -24.74 10.39 -5.82
N PHE A 10 -24.63 9.65 -4.71
CA PHE A 10 -23.55 8.70 -4.48
C PHE A 10 -23.54 7.58 -5.53
N TRP A 11 -24.69 6.98 -5.83
CA TRP A 11 -24.79 5.89 -6.82
C TRP A 11 -24.48 6.36 -8.24
N ILE A 12 -24.99 7.52 -8.63
CA ILE A 12 -24.71 8.12 -9.94
C ILE A 12 -23.21 8.41 -10.06
N PHE A 13 -22.60 9.01 -9.02
CA PHE A 13 -21.17 9.27 -9.00
C PHE A 13 -20.34 7.98 -9.07
N LEU A 14 -20.72 6.94 -8.32
CA LEU A 14 -20.06 5.65 -8.33
C LEU A 14 -20.13 4.99 -9.72
N LEU A 15 -21.29 5.05 -10.38
CA LEU A 15 -21.47 4.52 -11.73
C LEU A 15 -20.61 5.27 -12.74
N ILE A 16 -20.62 6.61 -12.73
CA ILE A 16 -19.83 7.43 -13.67
C ILE A 16 -18.33 7.21 -13.44
N SER A 17 -17.88 7.23 -12.19
CA SER A 17 -16.47 7.03 -11.84
C SER A 17 -15.97 5.63 -12.16
N SER A 18 -16.79 4.59 -11.98
CA SER A 18 -16.43 3.22 -12.36
C SER A 18 -16.47 2.99 -13.87
N LEU A 19 -17.37 3.68 -14.59
CA LEU A 19 -17.47 3.60 -16.04
C LEU A 19 -16.24 4.24 -16.72
N MET A 20 -15.66 5.27 -16.11
CA MET A 20 -14.55 6.01 -16.71
C MET A 20 -13.31 5.13 -16.99
N PRO A 21 -12.77 4.33 -16.04
CA PRO A 21 -11.69 3.37 -16.31
C PRO A 21 -12.07 2.36 -17.40
N ILE A 22 -13.31 1.85 -17.37
CA ILE A 22 -13.78 0.86 -18.35
C ILE A 22 -13.73 1.45 -19.75
N LEU A 23 -14.29 2.65 -19.94
CA LEU A 23 -14.25 3.36 -21.22
C LEU A 23 -12.82 3.66 -21.65
N ALA A 24 -11.95 4.09 -20.74
CA ALA A 24 -10.54 4.34 -21.03
C ALA A 24 -9.83 3.07 -21.55
N PHE A 25 -10.04 1.93 -20.89
CA PHE A 25 -9.49 0.65 -21.35
C PHE A 25 -10.10 0.17 -22.66
N LEU A 26 -11.41 0.36 -22.89
CA LEU A 26 -12.07 0.01 -24.14
C LEU A 26 -11.56 0.85 -25.32
N ILE A 27 -11.41 2.16 -25.12
CA ILE A 27 -10.85 3.07 -26.12
C ILE A 27 -9.39 2.71 -26.39
N SER A 28 -8.59 2.48 -25.35
CA SER A 28 -7.20 2.04 -25.49
C SER A 28 -7.11 0.74 -26.28
N ARG A 29 -7.96 -0.25 -25.98
CA ARG A 29 -8.02 -1.52 -26.71
C ARG A 29 -8.44 -1.34 -28.18
N ALA A 30 -9.33 -0.40 -28.48
CA ALA A 30 -9.82 -0.16 -29.84
C ALA A 30 -8.83 0.64 -30.71
N LEU A 31 -8.10 1.59 -30.12
CA LEU A 31 -7.24 2.52 -30.85
C LEU A 31 -5.75 2.17 -30.78
N ALA A 32 -5.28 1.53 -29.71
CA ALA A 32 -3.85 1.28 -29.54
C ALA A 32 -3.38 0.18 -30.50
N PRO A 33 -2.18 0.32 -31.09
CA PRO A 33 -1.59 -0.74 -31.90
C PRO A 33 -1.30 -1.95 -31.01
N ILE A 34 -1.96 -3.07 -31.32
CA ILE A 34 -1.74 -4.35 -30.65
C ILE A 34 -0.54 -5.03 -31.30
N SER A 35 0.47 -5.34 -30.50
CA SER A 35 1.60 -6.17 -30.89
C SER A 35 1.59 -7.41 -30.01
N GLU A 36 1.63 -8.59 -30.67
CA GLU A 36 1.57 -9.92 -30.05
C GLU A 36 2.93 -10.63 -30.10
N GLY A 37 4.03 -9.87 -30.19
CA GLY A 37 5.37 -10.46 -30.20
C GLY A 37 5.63 -11.29 -28.93
N PRO A 38 6.23 -12.49 -29.03
CA PRO A 38 6.44 -13.37 -27.89
C PRO A 38 7.29 -12.72 -26.77
N GLU A 39 8.23 -11.85 -27.13
CA GLU A 39 9.07 -11.08 -26.19
C GLU A 39 8.25 -10.11 -25.31
N LYS A 40 7.12 -9.59 -25.80
CA LYS A 40 6.26 -8.69 -25.02
C LYS A 40 5.49 -9.42 -23.92
N LEU A 41 5.33 -10.73 -24.07
CA LEU A 41 4.62 -11.60 -23.12
C LEU A 41 5.54 -12.22 -22.08
N THR A 42 6.87 -12.06 -22.23
CA THR A 42 7.84 -12.48 -21.23
C THR A 42 8.04 -11.41 -20.16
N SER A 43 8.36 -11.84 -18.93
CA SER A 43 8.71 -10.92 -17.85
C SER A 43 9.96 -10.09 -18.19
N TYR A 44 9.95 -8.82 -17.79
CA TYR A 44 11.10 -7.94 -18.01
C TYR A 44 12.26 -8.31 -17.08
N GLU A 45 13.40 -8.70 -17.66
CA GLU A 45 14.61 -9.11 -16.94
C GLU A 45 15.86 -8.48 -17.60
N SER A 46 15.88 -7.16 -17.78
CA SER A 46 17.04 -6.39 -18.29
C SER A 46 17.72 -6.94 -19.58
N GLY A 47 16.98 -7.68 -20.42
CA GLY A 47 17.49 -8.27 -21.67
C GLY A 47 18.19 -9.63 -21.52
N ILE A 48 18.14 -10.26 -20.34
CA ILE A 48 18.59 -11.64 -20.12
C ILE A 48 17.41 -12.55 -19.82
N GLU A 49 17.57 -13.86 -20.02
CA GLU A 49 16.53 -14.83 -19.65
C GLU A 49 16.42 -14.94 -18.13
N ALA A 50 15.19 -14.92 -17.62
CA ALA A 50 14.91 -15.11 -16.21
C ALA A 50 15.42 -16.49 -15.76
N MET A 51 16.40 -16.50 -14.86
CA MET A 51 16.96 -17.74 -14.29
C MET A 51 16.48 -17.95 -12.86
N GLY A 52 16.08 -19.19 -12.57
CA GLY A 52 15.69 -19.63 -11.24
C GLY A 52 14.21 -19.43 -10.93
N ASP A 53 13.84 -19.81 -9.71
CA ASP A 53 12.47 -19.66 -9.24
C ASP A 53 12.22 -18.27 -8.64
N ALA A 54 11.02 -17.72 -8.83
CA ALA A 54 10.60 -16.44 -8.25
C ALA A 54 10.28 -16.52 -6.73
N TRP A 55 10.93 -17.41 -5.98
CA TRP A 55 10.73 -17.54 -4.54
C TRP A 55 11.42 -16.41 -3.79
N ILE A 56 10.62 -15.51 -3.24
CA ILE A 56 11.08 -14.46 -2.33
C ILE A 56 10.85 -14.92 -0.90
N GLN A 57 11.86 -14.78 -0.03
CA GLN A 57 11.68 -14.97 1.41
C GLN A 57 10.70 -13.94 1.94
N PHE A 58 9.51 -14.39 2.35
CA PHE A 58 8.51 -13.52 2.94
C PHE A 58 9.00 -13.02 4.30
N ARG A 59 9.30 -11.73 4.41
CA ARG A 59 9.81 -11.13 5.64
C ARG A 59 8.64 -10.74 6.54
N ILE A 60 8.64 -11.26 7.77
CA ILE A 60 7.58 -11.03 8.76
C ILE A 60 7.29 -9.55 9.05
N ARG A 61 8.27 -8.67 8.82
CA ARG A 61 8.12 -7.22 8.97
C ARG A 61 6.89 -6.65 8.26
N TYR A 62 6.53 -7.17 7.08
CA TYR A 62 5.34 -6.70 6.35
C TYR A 62 4.04 -7.11 7.05
N TYR A 63 4.03 -8.30 7.66
CA TYR A 63 2.89 -8.80 8.43
C TYR A 63 2.72 -8.05 9.76
N MET A 64 3.81 -7.63 10.41
CA MET A 64 3.74 -6.90 11.69
C MET A 64 2.96 -5.58 11.60
N PHE A 65 2.89 -4.95 10.43
CA PHE A 65 2.12 -3.71 10.23
C PHE A 65 0.61 -3.94 10.12
N ALA A 66 0.14 -5.13 9.70
CA ALA A 66 -1.27 -5.36 9.43
C ALA A 66 -2.15 -5.33 10.69
N PRO A 67 -1.80 -5.99 11.82
CA PRO A 67 -2.57 -5.87 13.06
C PRO A 67 -2.62 -4.44 13.58
N TRP A 68 -1.51 -3.71 13.49
CA TRP A 68 -1.45 -2.30 13.89
C TRP A 68 -2.39 -1.44 13.06
N ALA A 69 -2.35 -1.56 11.73
CA ALA A 69 -3.25 -0.84 10.83
C ALA A 69 -4.72 -1.19 11.11
N MET A 70 -5.03 -2.46 11.38
CA MET A 70 -6.38 -2.91 11.71
C MET A 70 -6.85 -2.37 13.08
N SER A 71 -5.97 -2.31 14.07
CA SER A 71 -6.29 -1.72 15.38
C SER A 71 -6.59 -0.22 15.29
N PHE A 72 -5.99 0.52 14.35
CA PHE A 72 -6.33 1.93 14.11
C PHE A 72 -7.77 2.12 13.63
N ASP A 73 -8.31 1.21 12.81
CA ASP A 73 -9.69 1.29 12.32
C ASP A 73 -10.72 1.13 13.46
N ILE A 74 -10.42 0.29 14.45
CA ILE A 74 -11.33 -0.04 15.55
C ILE A 74 -11.20 0.96 16.71
N LEU A 75 -9.98 1.33 17.07
CA LEU A 75 -9.67 2.08 18.30
C LEU A 75 -9.31 3.55 18.03
N GLY A 76 -9.07 3.93 16.77
CA GLY A 76 -8.89 5.31 16.31
C GLY A 76 -7.86 6.10 17.12
N ILE A 77 -8.33 7.13 17.82
CA ILE A 77 -7.47 8.08 18.55
C ILE A 77 -6.74 7.44 19.73
N SER A 78 -7.29 6.38 20.32
CA SER A 78 -6.64 5.68 21.44
C SER A 78 -5.35 4.98 20.98
N THR A 79 -5.38 4.29 19.83
CA THR A 79 -4.17 3.68 19.23
C THR A 79 -3.12 4.73 18.89
N PHE A 80 -3.55 5.91 18.42
CA PHE A 80 -2.64 7.01 18.11
C PHE A 80 -1.91 7.53 19.37
N ILE A 81 -2.64 7.68 20.48
CA ILE A 81 -2.08 8.12 21.76
C ILE A 81 -1.08 7.09 22.28
N GLU A 82 -1.43 5.79 22.28
CA GLU A 82 -0.53 4.71 22.71
C GLU A 82 0.74 4.63 21.86
N ALA A 83 0.61 4.72 20.54
CA ALA A 83 1.74 4.75 19.62
C ALA A 83 2.67 5.95 19.90
N SER A 84 2.07 7.13 20.13
CA SER A 84 2.81 8.36 20.45
C SER A 84 3.57 8.23 21.77
N ILE A 85 2.96 7.63 22.80
CA ILE A 85 3.61 7.35 24.08
C ILE A 85 4.77 6.37 23.89
N PHE A 86 4.57 5.27 23.14
CA PHE A 86 5.62 4.30 22.85
C PHE A 86 6.82 4.94 22.14
N VAL A 87 6.58 5.73 21.09
CA VAL A 87 7.63 6.45 20.37
C VAL A 87 8.34 7.46 21.27
N LEU A 88 7.60 8.20 22.10
CA LEU A 88 8.19 9.14 23.04
C LEU A 88 9.12 8.45 24.04
N ILE A 89 8.73 7.29 24.57
CA ILE A 89 9.57 6.47 25.45
C ILE A 89 10.86 6.04 24.73
N LEU A 90 10.76 5.57 23.47
CA LEU A 90 11.93 5.18 22.68
C LEU A 90 12.86 6.35 22.37
N ILE A 91 12.31 7.52 22.07
CA ILE A 91 13.10 8.75 21.82
C ILE A 91 13.84 9.15 23.08
N VAL A 92 13.15 9.20 24.23
CA VAL A 92 13.78 9.54 25.51
C VAL A 92 14.88 8.53 25.85
N GLY A 93 14.61 7.24 25.68
CA GLY A 93 15.60 6.18 25.88
C GLY A 93 16.82 6.32 24.96
N SER A 94 16.59 6.60 23.68
CA SER A 94 17.65 6.79 22.67
C SER A 94 18.49 8.02 22.96
N VAL A 95 17.87 9.14 23.34
CA VAL A 95 18.56 10.37 23.76
C VAL A 95 19.37 10.12 25.02
N HIS A 96 18.83 9.38 25.98
CA HIS A 96 19.58 8.99 27.19
C HIS A 96 20.79 8.13 26.84
N ALA A 97 20.61 7.10 25.99
CA ALA A 97 21.67 6.21 25.54
C ALA A 97 22.77 6.97 24.78
N TRP A 98 22.39 7.91 23.91
CA TRP A 98 23.33 8.82 23.24
C TRP A 98 24.15 9.62 24.26
N ARG A 99 23.50 10.25 25.24
CA ARG A 99 24.19 11.04 26.27
C ARG A 99 25.14 10.20 27.13
N ARG A 100 24.95 8.88 27.17
CA ARG A 100 25.83 7.94 27.88
C ARG A 100 26.95 7.38 26.99
N GLY A 101 27.08 7.83 25.74
CA GLY A 101 28.06 7.32 24.78
C GLY A 101 27.76 5.89 24.31
N ALA A 102 26.57 5.34 24.60
CA ALA A 102 26.23 3.95 24.30
C ALA A 102 25.94 3.69 22.81
N LEU A 103 25.83 4.75 22.01
CA LEU A 103 25.63 4.68 20.55
C LEU A 103 26.93 4.94 19.78
N GLU A 104 28.05 5.16 20.48
CA GLU A 104 29.35 5.27 19.83
C GLU A 104 29.78 3.86 19.40
N TRP A 105 29.95 3.69 18.09
CA TRP A 105 30.60 2.50 17.55
C TRP A 105 32.10 2.61 17.85
N SER A 106 32.66 1.59 18.48
CA SER A 106 34.10 1.34 18.46
C SER A 106 34.58 1.03 17.05
#